data_AF-A0A256XDQ8-F1
#
_entry.id   AF-A0A256XDQ8-F1
#
_cell.length_a   1.000
_cell.length_b   1.000
_cell.length_c   1.000
_cell.angle_alpha   90.00
_cell.angle_beta   90.00
_cell.angle_gamma   90.00
#
_symmetry.space_group_name_H-M   'P 1'
#
loop_
_entity.id
_entity.type
_entity.pdbx_description
1 polymer ?
#
loop_
_entity_poly.entity_id
_entity_poly.type
_entity_poly.pdbx_seq_one_letter_code
_entity_poly.pdbx_strand_id
1 'polypeptide(L)'
;MKMKKDILVFLMVLASGCVSLDDGSSDNSTTRSTVGTSSTTYTTLKTTSTLPSTSTTSTVTVSSSSSLTLASTTTSVVTSTTPVCRDTDGGTNYNIHGTVIHADGTVRNDLCEGDMLKEYFCKDGEINSVYYNCRYGCIDGRCRQEQ
;
A
#
# COMPACT_ATOMS: atom_id res chain seq x y z
N MET A 1 -48.30 -6.04 -27.25
CA MET A 1 -47.45 -5.94 -28.46
C MET A 1 -45.99 -5.90 -27.98
N LYS A 2 -45.26 -6.99 -27.72
CA LYS A 2 -44.74 -8.08 -28.57
C LYS A 2 -43.86 -7.57 -29.73
N MET A 3 -42.57 -7.40 -29.48
CA MET A 3 -41.53 -7.67 -30.49
C MET A 3 -40.37 -8.38 -29.80
N LYS A 4 -40.32 -9.69 -30.06
CA LYS A 4 -39.24 -10.61 -29.71
C LYS A 4 -38.18 -10.47 -30.81
N LYS A 5 -36.91 -10.31 -30.44
CA LYS A 5 -35.78 -10.44 -31.36
C LYS A 5 -35.10 -11.77 -31.06
N ASP A 6 -35.66 -12.82 -31.65
CA ASP A 6 -35.00 -14.10 -31.84
C ASP A 6 -34.62 -14.16 -33.33
N ILE A 7 -33.33 -14.09 -33.64
CA ILE A 7 -32.79 -14.54 -34.94
C ILE A 7 -31.75 -15.61 -34.66
N LEU A 8 -31.99 -16.73 -35.34
CA LEU A 8 -31.49 -18.06 -35.07
C LEU A 8 -30.28 -18.34 -35.98
N VAL A 9 -29.16 -18.71 -35.36
CA VAL A 9 -28.22 -19.80 -35.69
C VAL A 9 -27.84 -20.04 -37.17
N PHE A 10 -26.53 -19.94 -37.45
CA PHE A 10 -25.77 -20.88 -38.31
C PHE A 10 -24.41 -21.12 -37.61
N LEU A 11 -24.23 -22.26 -36.93
CA LEU A 11 -23.66 -23.52 -37.43
C LEU A 11 -22.11 -23.58 -37.39
N MET A 12 -21.63 -24.35 -36.40
CA MET A 12 -20.56 -25.36 -36.45
C MET A 12 -19.17 -24.98 -37.01
N VAL A 13 -18.19 -24.88 -36.12
CA VAL A 13 -16.85 -25.47 -36.34
C VAL A 13 -16.48 -26.29 -35.11
N LEU A 14 -16.55 -27.61 -35.26
CA LEU A 14 -15.93 -28.60 -34.37
C LEU A 14 -14.55 -28.95 -34.93
N ALA A 15 -13.50 -28.80 -34.13
CA ALA A 15 -12.27 -29.59 -34.21
C ALA A 15 -11.78 -29.74 -32.75
N SER A 16 -12.02 -30.87 -32.08
CA SER A 16 -11.22 -32.10 -32.14
C SER A 16 -9.75 -31.86 -31.78
N GLY A 17 -9.40 -32.17 -30.53
CA GLY A 17 -8.01 -32.13 -30.07
C GLY A 17 -7.84 -32.55 -28.61
N CYS A 18 -8.25 -33.77 -28.24
CA CYS A 18 -7.78 -34.44 -27.03
C CYS A 18 -6.87 -35.59 -27.47
N VAL A 19 -5.57 -35.57 -27.12
CA VAL A 19 -4.79 -36.75 -26.64
C VAL A 19 -3.34 -36.33 -26.38
N SER A 20 -2.86 -36.57 -25.17
CA SER A 20 -1.55 -37.20 -24.89
C SER A 20 -1.64 -37.72 -23.46
N LEU A 21 -1.65 -39.05 -23.36
CA LEU A 21 -1.45 -39.82 -22.15
C LEU A 21 0.05 -40.09 -22.09
N ASP A 22 0.72 -39.65 -21.03
CA ASP A 22 2.10 -40.06 -20.76
C ASP A 22 2.11 -40.92 -19.50
N ASP A 23 2.62 -42.14 -19.71
CA ASP A 23 2.77 -43.29 -18.82
C ASP A 23 3.73 -43.00 -17.64
N GLY A 24 3.55 -43.74 -16.55
CA GLY A 24 4.15 -43.42 -15.26
C GLY A 24 5.64 -43.72 -15.09
N SER A 25 6.20 -43.22 -13.98
CA SER A 25 7.20 -43.98 -13.21
C SER A 25 7.38 -43.44 -11.80
N SER A 26 7.11 -44.37 -10.89
CA SER A 26 7.58 -44.62 -9.52
C SER A 26 8.53 -43.63 -8.84
N ASP A 27 8.13 -43.32 -7.60
CA ASP A 27 8.95 -42.75 -6.53
C ASP A 27 10.22 -43.55 -6.21
N ASN A 28 11.16 -42.81 -5.60
CA ASN A 28 12.23 -43.23 -4.69
C ASN A 28 13.66 -43.39 -5.27
N SER A 29 14.46 -42.33 -5.16
CA SER A 29 15.75 -42.42 -4.47
C SER A 29 16.39 -41.07 -4.19
N THR A 30 16.60 -40.83 -2.90
CA THR A 30 17.61 -39.97 -2.30
C THR A 30 18.96 -40.09 -3.01
N THR A 31 19.61 -38.98 -3.39
CA THR A 31 20.97 -38.59 -2.94
C THR A 31 21.59 -37.44 -3.76
N ARG A 32 21.94 -36.37 -3.04
CA ARG A 32 23.23 -35.66 -3.04
C ARG A 32 23.70 -34.89 -4.29
N SER A 33 23.64 -33.56 -4.15
CA SER A 33 24.24 -32.51 -4.96
C SER A 33 25.74 -32.71 -5.28
N THR A 34 26.15 -32.44 -6.53
CA THR A 34 27.47 -31.88 -6.91
C THR A 34 27.32 -31.12 -8.24
N VAL A 35 27.60 -29.81 -8.28
CA VAL A 35 28.81 -29.11 -8.78
C VAL A 35 28.76 -28.73 -10.27
N GLY A 36 28.80 -27.40 -10.53
CA GLY A 36 29.36 -26.71 -11.72
C GLY A 36 28.62 -26.90 -13.06
N THR A 37 28.56 -25.98 -14.02
CA THR A 37 29.15 -24.65 -14.24
C THR A 37 28.61 -24.15 -15.59
N SER A 38 28.42 -22.83 -15.72
CA SER A 38 28.42 -22.05 -16.99
C SER A 38 27.20 -22.22 -17.91
N SER A 39 26.59 -21.21 -18.53
CA SER A 39 26.71 -19.75 -18.54
C SER A 39 25.43 -19.25 -19.22
N THR A 40 24.61 -18.45 -18.54
CA THR A 40 23.46 -17.78 -19.18
C THR A 40 23.77 -16.30 -19.30
N THR A 41 23.96 -15.85 -20.53
CA THR A 41 24.18 -14.46 -20.90
C THR A 41 22.87 -13.69 -20.71
N TYR A 42 22.67 -13.08 -19.55
CA TYR A 42 21.66 -12.04 -19.36
C TYR A 42 22.34 -10.68 -19.39
N THR A 43 22.07 -9.94 -20.46
CA THR A 43 22.52 -8.56 -20.65
C THR A 43 21.97 -7.69 -19.51
N THR A 44 22.86 -7.31 -18.58
CA THR A 44 22.53 -6.41 -17.47
C THR A 44 22.53 -4.99 -17.99
N LEU A 45 21.35 -4.39 -18.17
CA LEU A 45 21.23 -2.93 -18.33
C LEU A 45 21.49 -2.30 -16.96
N LYS A 46 22.74 -1.91 -16.75
CA LYS A 46 23.24 -1.16 -15.60
C LYS A 46 22.88 0.31 -15.76
N THR A 47 21.71 0.71 -15.27
CA THR A 47 21.34 2.13 -15.19
C THR A 47 21.87 2.70 -13.88
N THR A 48 23.09 3.20 -13.92
CA THR A 48 23.71 3.95 -12.82
C THR A 48 23.08 5.35 -12.78
N SER A 49 22.12 5.58 -11.89
CA SER A 49 21.64 6.92 -11.54
C SER A 49 22.33 7.38 -10.26
N THR A 50 23.47 8.04 -10.42
CA THR A 50 24.12 8.78 -9.34
C THR A 50 23.40 10.11 -9.13
N LEU A 51 22.50 10.17 -8.15
CA LEU A 51 22.03 11.45 -7.61
C LEU A 51 23.13 12.05 -6.74
N PRO A 52 23.54 13.32 -6.93
CA PRO A 52 24.29 14.04 -5.91
C PRO A 52 23.33 14.36 -4.75
N SER A 53 23.54 13.71 -3.60
CA SER A 53 22.92 14.13 -2.34
C SER A 53 23.59 15.42 -1.87
N THR A 54 23.03 16.57 -2.26
CA THR A 54 23.31 17.84 -1.57
C THR A 54 22.69 17.78 -0.18
N SER A 55 23.51 17.46 0.81
CA SER A 55 23.19 17.53 2.22
C SER A 55 23.09 19.00 2.65
N THR A 56 21.92 19.61 2.48
CA THR A 56 21.64 20.91 3.10
C THR A 56 21.53 20.68 4.61
N THR A 57 22.64 20.90 5.31
CA THR A 57 22.72 20.86 6.76
C THR A 57 22.02 22.11 7.29
N SER A 58 20.73 22.01 7.57
CA SER A 58 20.00 23.03 8.31
C SER A 58 20.34 22.88 9.79
N THR A 59 21.32 23.65 10.25
CA THR A 59 21.61 23.80 11.69
C THR A 59 20.44 24.52 12.35
N VAL A 60 19.57 23.78 13.01
CA VAL A 60 18.51 24.32 13.85
C VAL A 60 19.17 24.88 15.11
N THR A 61 19.31 26.19 15.18
CA THR A 61 19.70 26.88 16.43
C THR A 61 18.55 26.73 17.42
N VAL A 62 18.69 25.83 18.38
CA VAL A 62 17.83 25.75 19.56
C VAL A 62 18.10 26.97 20.45
N SER A 63 17.23 27.96 20.36
CA SER A 63 17.18 29.08 21.30
C SER A 63 16.49 28.63 22.59
N SER A 64 17.29 28.17 23.54
CA SER A 64 16.85 27.89 24.91
C SER A 64 16.88 29.18 25.72
N SER A 65 15.73 29.80 25.96
CA SER A 65 15.61 30.88 26.96
C SER A 65 14.44 30.62 27.89
N SER A 66 14.74 29.92 28.97
CA SER A 66 13.87 29.71 30.12
C SER A 66 13.83 30.99 30.97
N SER A 67 12.71 31.71 30.97
CA SER A 67 12.48 32.81 31.91
C SER A 67 11.63 32.31 33.07
N LEU A 68 12.21 32.32 34.28
CA LEU A 68 11.58 31.98 35.54
C LEU A 68 10.62 33.08 35.98
N THR A 69 9.33 32.74 36.15
CA THR A 69 8.39 33.53 36.98
C THR A 69 7.57 32.58 37.84
N LEU A 70 7.77 32.65 39.16
CA LEU A 70 6.95 31.98 40.17
C LEU A 70 5.66 32.79 40.38
N ALA A 71 4.51 32.18 40.06
CA ALA A 71 3.21 32.54 40.63
C ALA A 71 2.31 31.29 40.67
N SER A 72 1.71 31.03 41.82
CA SER A 72 1.12 29.75 42.26
C SER A 72 -0.21 29.37 41.59
N THR A 73 -0.46 28.05 41.52
CA THR A 73 -1.81 27.37 41.46
C THR A 73 -2.57 27.57 40.13
N THR A 74 -2.66 26.62 39.19
CA THR A 74 -3.08 25.21 39.28
C THR A 74 -2.38 24.44 38.15
N THR A 75 -1.46 23.54 38.49
CA THR A 75 -0.64 22.82 37.51
C THR A 75 -1.42 21.64 36.94
N SER A 76 -2.13 21.85 35.83
CA SER A 76 -2.47 20.74 34.94
C SER A 76 -1.15 20.25 34.35
N VAL A 77 -0.63 19.15 34.91
CA VAL A 77 0.48 18.41 34.31
C VAL A 77 -0.05 17.91 32.97
N VAL A 78 0.19 18.67 31.90
CA VAL A 78 0.00 18.18 30.54
C VAL A 78 1.13 17.19 30.35
N THR A 79 0.89 15.95 30.75
CA THR A 79 1.70 14.81 30.32
C THR A 79 1.64 14.84 28.80
N SER A 80 2.68 15.38 28.18
CA SER A 80 2.85 15.35 26.74
C SER A 80 3.15 13.90 26.37
N THR A 81 2.10 13.11 26.24
CA THR A 81 2.17 11.79 25.62
C THR A 81 2.71 12.06 24.23
N THR A 82 3.95 11.65 23.97
CA THR A 82 4.54 11.82 22.65
C THR A 82 3.63 11.09 21.65
N PRO A 83 2.98 11.80 20.71
CA PRO A 83 2.12 11.17 19.74
C PRO A 83 2.97 10.29 18.82
N VAL A 84 2.76 8.97 18.84
CA VAL A 84 3.58 8.02 18.07
C VAL A 84 2.77 7.42 16.92
N CYS A 85 2.05 8.27 16.21
CA CYS A 85 1.32 7.88 15.01
C CYS A 85 2.03 8.47 13.81
N ARG A 86 2.32 7.63 12.80
CA ARG A 86 2.82 8.04 11.50
C ARG A 86 1.80 7.69 10.43
N ASP A 87 1.52 8.67 9.59
CA ASP A 87 0.66 8.56 8.43
C ASP A 87 1.49 8.66 7.14
N THR A 88 1.25 7.81 6.14
CA THR A 88 2.05 7.79 4.90
C THR A 88 1.59 8.78 3.83
N ASP A 89 0.35 9.27 3.91
CA ASP A 89 -0.22 10.19 2.92
C ASP A 89 -0.38 11.64 3.43
N GLY A 90 -0.08 11.86 4.71
CA GLY A 90 -0.08 13.17 5.35
C GLY A 90 -1.40 13.55 6.02
N GLY A 91 -2.30 12.61 6.29
CA GLY A 91 -3.52 12.85 7.08
C GLY A 91 -4.76 12.33 6.35
N THR A 92 -5.66 13.22 5.95
CA THR A 92 -6.89 12.82 5.23
C THR A 92 -6.74 13.11 3.74
N ASN A 93 -5.91 12.34 3.03
CA ASN A 93 -5.68 12.49 1.60
C ASN A 93 -6.37 11.38 0.79
N TYR A 94 -7.67 11.60 0.55
CA TYR A 94 -8.55 10.63 -0.10
C TYR A 94 -8.13 10.13 -1.49
N ASN A 95 -7.17 10.76 -2.16
CA ASN A 95 -6.72 10.36 -3.51
C ASN A 95 -5.45 9.50 -3.49
N ILE A 96 -4.84 9.32 -2.32
CA ILE A 96 -3.64 8.51 -2.12
C ILE A 96 -4.04 7.36 -1.20
N HIS A 97 -3.48 6.18 -1.43
CA HIS A 97 -3.65 5.10 -0.45
C HIS A 97 -2.66 5.31 0.69
N GLY A 98 -3.20 5.60 1.85
CA GLY A 98 -2.51 5.81 3.11
C GLY A 98 -2.42 4.55 3.96
N THR A 99 -1.53 4.63 4.93
CA THR A 99 -1.26 3.62 5.92
C THR A 99 -0.82 4.31 7.20
N VAL A 100 -1.60 4.10 8.25
CA VAL A 100 -1.29 4.58 9.59
C VAL A 100 -0.54 3.50 10.36
N ILE A 101 0.57 3.90 10.99
CA ILE A 101 1.42 3.06 11.82
C ILE A 101 1.57 3.73 13.18
N HIS A 102 1.13 3.04 14.23
CA HIS A 102 1.22 3.52 15.60
C HIS A 102 2.42 2.92 16.36
N ALA A 103 2.82 3.53 17.48
CA ALA A 103 3.93 3.09 18.35
C ALA A 103 3.87 1.62 18.70
N ASP A 104 2.66 1.17 19.01
CA ASP A 104 2.37 -0.17 19.51
C ASP A 104 2.47 -1.24 18.42
N GLY A 105 2.80 -0.84 17.17
CA GLY A 105 2.87 -1.72 16.02
C GLY A 105 1.53 -1.92 15.32
N THR A 106 0.46 -1.25 15.76
CA THR A 106 -0.83 -1.27 15.04
C THR A 106 -0.66 -0.61 13.68
N VAL A 107 -1.10 -1.33 12.64
CA VAL A 107 -1.11 -0.83 11.25
C VAL A 107 -2.54 -0.82 10.74
N ARG A 108 -2.96 0.28 10.11
CA ARG A 108 -4.26 0.42 9.45
C ARG A 108 -4.04 1.01 8.06
N ASN A 109 -4.66 0.39 7.05
CA ASN A 109 -4.61 0.87 5.68
C ASN A 109 -5.97 1.44 5.32
N ASP A 110 -5.98 2.45 4.45
CA ASP A 110 -7.24 2.93 3.89
C ASP A 110 -7.88 1.84 3.04
N LEU A 111 -9.20 1.80 3.06
CA LEU A 111 -9.94 0.73 2.42
C LEU A 111 -11.25 1.22 1.83
N CYS A 112 -11.65 0.58 0.75
CA CYS A 112 -12.92 0.86 0.07
C CYS A 112 -14.01 -0.06 0.61
N GLU A 113 -15.09 0.54 1.09
CA GLU A 113 -16.36 -0.12 1.40
C GLU A 113 -17.39 0.30 0.33
N GLY A 114 -17.32 -0.35 -0.84
CA GLY A 114 -18.05 0.08 -2.04
C GLY A 114 -17.46 1.40 -2.57
N ASP A 115 -18.31 2.43 -2.72
CA ASP A 115 -17.89 3.77 -3.16
C ASP A 115 -17.47 4.68 -1.99
N MET A 116 -17.54 4.20 -0.74
CA MET A 116 -17.02 4.92 0.41
C MET A 116 -15.58 4.51 0.71
N LEU A 117 -14.72 5.49 0.87
CA LEU A 117 -13.38 5.33 1.42
C LEU A 117 -13.47 5.43 2.94
N LYS A 118 -12.98 4.42 3.63
CA LYS A 118 -12.63 4.52 5.04
C LYS A 118 -11.17 4.94 5.12
N GLU A 119 -10.98 6.21 5.42
CA GLU A 119 -9.68 6.83 5.62
C GLU A 119 -9.23 6.62 7.05
N TYR A 120 -8.02 6.10 7.25
CA TYR A 120 -7.34 6.10 8.54
C TYR A 120 -6.30 7.21 8.54
N PHE A 121 -6.25 7.99 9.62
CA PHE A 121 -5.29 9.09 9.73
C PHE A 121 -4.79 9.28 11.15
N CYS A 122 -3.63 9.91 11.29
CA CYS A 122 -3.08 10.27 12.59
C CYS A 122 -3.65 11.61 13.09
N LYS A 123 -4.19 11.62 14.31
CA LYS A 123 -4.59 12.86 14.99
C LYS A 123 -4.30 12.76 16.48
N ASP A 124 -3.64 13.79 17.01
CA ASP A 124 -3.25 13.87 18.42
C ASP A 124 -2.43 12.65 18.90
N GLY A 125 -1.74 11.97 17.98
CA GLY A 125 -0.95 10.77 18.25
C GLY A 125 -1.67 9.45 18.20
N GLU A 126 -2.96 9.47 17.93
CA GLU A 126 -3.82 8.30 17.89
C GLU A 126 -4.31 8.03 16.47
N ILE A 127 -4.57 6.75 16.19
CA ILE A 127 -5.22 6.34 14.95
C ILE A 127 -6.67 6.76 14.99
N ASN A 128 -7.09 7.54 13.99
CA ASN A 128 -8.47 7.94 13.79
C ASN A 128 -8.96 7.44 12.42
N SER A 129 -10.27 7.52 12.18
CA SER A 129 -10.82 7.21 10.86
C SER A 129 -12.03 8.06 10.50
N VAL A 130 -12.22 8.31 9.21
CA VAL A 130 -13.40 8.98 8.65
C VAL A 130 -13.91 8.23 7.43
N TYR A 131 -15.22 8.28 7.20
CA TYR A 131 -15.82 7.78 5.96
C TYR A 131 -16.02 8.94 4.98
N TYR A 132 -15.53 8.77 3.76
CA TYR A 132 -15.65 9.74 2.68
C TYR A 132 -16.28 9.09 1.45
N ASN A 133 -17.29 9.74 0.84
CA ASN A 133 -17.94 9.23 -0.36
C ASN A 133 -17.14 9.65 -1.61
N CYS A 134 -16.54 8.68 -2.30
CA CYS A 134 -15.79 8.94 -3.52
C CYS A 134 -16.73 9.13 -4.71
N ARG A 135 -16.81 10.37 -5.23
CA ARG A 135 -17.69 10.75 -6.35
C ARG A 135 -17.58 9.84 -7.58
N TYR A 136 -16.37 9.37 -7.91
CA TYR A 136 -16.08 8.53 -9.08
C TYR A 136 -15.80 7.06 -8.72
N GLY A 137 -16.16 6.68 -7.49
CA GLY A 137 -15.89 5.36 -6.91
C GLY A 137 -14.56 5.30 -6.16
N CYS A 138 -14.46 4.29 -5.29
CA CYS A 138 -13.26 3.99 -4.51
C CYS A 138 -12.54 2.77 -5.12
N ILE A 139 -11.22 2.84 -5.21
CA ILE A 139 -10.37 1.75 -5.69
C ILE A 139 -9.08 1.68 -4.87
N ASP A 140 -8.69 0.49 -4.44
CA ASP A 140 -7.42 0.22 -3.72
C ASP A 140 -7.12 1.21 -2.57
N GLY A 141 -8.12 1.53 -1.76
CA GLY A 141 -7.97 2.42 -0.61
C GLY A 141 -7.79 3.89 -0.99
N ARG A 142 -8.35 4.34 -2.12
CA ARG A 142 -8.38 5.76 -2.52
C ARG A 142 -9.55 6.06 -3.46
N CYS A 143 -9.94 7.32 -3.54
CA CYS A 143 -10.90 7.81 -4.50
C CYS A 143 -10.31 7.89 -5.92
N ARG A 144 -11.13 7.54 -6.91
CA ARG A 144 -10.80 7.76 -8.32
C ARG A 144 -10.90 9.26 -8.64
N GLN A 145 -9.98 9.72 -9.48
CA GLN A 145 -10.06 11.03 -10.11
C GLN A 145 -10.92 10.94 -11.39
N GLU A 146 -11.46 12.08 -11.81
CA GLU A 146 -12.17 12.21 -13.08
C GLU A 146 -11.22 11.86 -14.25
N GLN A 147 -11.73 11.12 -15.24
CA GLN A 147 -10.98 10.68 -16.43
C GLN A 147 -11.13 11.64 -17.59
#